data_AF-A0A3Q0KKP1-F1
#
_entry.id   AF-A0A3Q0KKP1-F1
#
_cell.length_a   1.000
_cell.length_b   1.000
_cell.length_c   1.000
_cell.angle_alpha   90.00
_cell.angle_beta   90.00
_cell.angle_gamma   90.00
#
_symmetry.space_group_name_H-M   'P 1'
#
loop_
_entity.id
_entity.type
_entity.pdbx_description
1 polymer ?
#
loop_
_entity_poly.entity_id
_entity_poly.type
_entity_poly.pdbx_seq_one_letter_code
_entity_poly.pdbx_strand_id
1 'polypeptide(L)'
;MTTDNSGKSHNSLLSNVKFDPIELEDRYVHQVYDVIASEFSSTRHSPWPSVLKFIEAQPLNSLGADVGCGNGKYLTASSKYYATMKASTSSTSVQCKSIVATSNFIPIAAMERSPKLAEIVYNRGFDVVIGDILRIPYCSERFDFFLCIAVIHHLSTMARRIEAVNELARILRVGGQGLIQVWAKEQHGISKSEPSYYVNRKTKTMCNVDDSPESLSKIVEAVPGTYLHLHVNGTEFQNTDMLVPWKKKTHKVTDQV
;
A
#
# COMPACT_ATOMS: atom_id res chain seq x y z
N MET A 1 -1.86 -13.73 -25.28
CA MET A 1 -2.22 -15.16 -25.33
C MET A 1 -0.95 -15.96 -25.08
N THR A 2 -0.83 -16.62 -23.94
CA THR A 2 0.30 -17.53 -23.67
C THR A 2 -0.30 -18.86 -23.27
N THR A 3 -0.10 -19.87 -24.11
CA THR A 3 -0.56 -21.25 -23.91
C THR A 3 0.53 -22.03 -23.21
N ASP A 4 0.22 -22.67 -22.09
CA ASP A 4 1.06 -23.73 -21.54
C ASP A 4 0.64 -25.11 -22.08
N ASN A 5 1.53 -26.09 -21.89
CA ASN A 5 1.44 -27.44 -22.45
C ASN A 5 0.34 -28.32 -21.84
N SER A 6 -0.56 -27.79 -21.01
CA SER A 6 -1.65 -28.57 -20.42
C SER A 6 -2.99 -28.41 -21.15
N GLY A 7 -3.08 -27.55 -22.18
CA GLY A 7 -4.29 -27.37 -22.99
C GLY A 7 -5.50 -26.85 -22.20
N LYS A 8 -5.34 -26.53 -20.91
CA LYS A 8 -6.39 -25.98 -20.07
C LYS A 8 -6.35 -24.46 -20.18
N SER A 9 -7.28 -23.94 -20.97
CA SER A 9 -7.63 -22.52 -20.94
C SER A 9 -8.14 -22.17 -19.54
N HIS A 10 -7.25 -21.66 -18.69
CA HIS A 10 -7.66 -20.94 -17.49
C HIS A 10 -8.26 -19.60 -17.94
N ASN A 11 -9.51 -19.67 -18.42
CA ASN A 11 -10.41 -18.52 -18.43
C ASN A 11 -10.43 -17.98 -17.00
N SER A 12 -9.70 -16.89 -16.76
CA SER A 12 -9.75 -16.18 -15.49
C SER A 12 -11.23 -15.91 -15.20
N LEU A 13 -11.74 -16.43 -14.09
CA LEU A 13 -13.15 -16.48 -13.70
C LEU A 13 -13.87 -15.12 -13.65
N LEU A 14 -13.19 -14.02 -13.96
CA LEU A 14 -13.66 -12.64 -13.79
C LEU A 14 -13.63 -11.77 -15.07
N SER A 15 -13.43 -12.33 -16.27
CA SER A 15 -13.50 -11.51 -17.51
C SER A 15 -14.91 -11.01 -17.83
N ASN A 16 -15.95 -11.70 -17.34
CA ASN A 16 -17.33 -11.22 -17.38
C ASN A 16 -17.72 -10.75 -15.98
N VAL A 17 -17.33 -9.53 -15.63
CA VAL A 17 -17.62 -8.92 -14.32
C VAL A 17 -19.14 -8.89 -14.11
N LYS A 18 -19.67 -9.83 -13.32
CA LYS A 18 -21.10 -9.92 -12.95
C LYS A 18 -21.43 -9.13 -11.67
N PHE A 19 -20.59 -8.17 -11.30
CA PHE A 19 -20.72 -7.44 -10.05
C PHE A 19 -20.36 -5.98 -10.17
N ASP A 20 -20.79 -5.18 -9.21
CA ASP A 20 -20.40 -3.78 -9.12
C ASP A 20 -19.03 -3.68 -8.40
N PRO A 21 -17.94 -3.38 -9.12
CA PRO A 21 -16.63 -3.22 -8.50
C PRO A 21 -16.55 -2.01 -7.56
N ILE A 22 -17.35 -0.97 -7.81
CA ILE A 22 -17.38 0.23 -6.98
C ILE A 22 -18.01 -0.12 -5.64
N GLU A 23 -19.14 -0.83 -5.64
CA GLU A 23 -19.80 -1.31 -4.42
C GLU A 23 -18.87 -2.21 -3.59
N LEU A 24 -18.19 -3.16 -4.25
CA LEU A 24 -17.30 -4.10 -3.57
C LEU A 24 -16.11 -3.38 -2.90
N GLU A 25 -15.46 -2.48 -3.64
CA GLU A 25 -14.33 -1.68 -3.16
C GLU A 25 -14.77 -0.74 -2.03
N ASP A 26 -15.93 -0.10 -2.16
CA ASP A 26 -16.46 0.77 -1.12
C ASP A 26 -16.69 0.03 0.20
N ARG A 27 -17.40 -1.10 0.14
CA ARG A 27 -17.75 -1.87 1.33
C ARG A 27 -16.54 -2.51 2.01
N TYR A 28 -15.64 -3.12 1.25
CA TYR A 28 -14.58 -3.97 1.80
C TYR A 28 -13.19 -3.35 1.83
N VAL A 29 -13.00 -2.19 1.18
CA VAL A 29 -11.73 -1.45 1.24
C VAL A 29 -11.95 -0.11 1.92
N HIS A 30 -12.78 0.76 1.33
CA HIS A 30 -12.83 2.16 1.72
C HIS A 30 -13.40 2.35 3.11
N GLN A 31 -14.61 1.83 3.35
CA GLN A 31 -15.25 1.87 4.66
C GLN A 31 -14.42 1.13 5.71
N VAL A 32 -13.75 0.04 5.33
CA VAL A 32 -12.87 -0.70 6.23
C VAL A 32 -11.71 0.18 6.70
N TYR A 33 -10.94 0.78 5.78
CA TYR A 33 -9.81 1.63 6.14
C TYR A 33 -10.20 2.86 6.95
N ASP A 34 -11.36 3.45 6.66
CA ASP A 34 -11.90 4.55 7.46
C ASP A 34 -12.18 4.14 8.91
N VAL A 35 -12.68 2.92 9.12
CA VAL A 35 -12.96 2.38 10.46
C VAL A 35 -11.68 1.98 11.20
N ILE A 36 -10.67 1.45 10.50
CA ILE A 36 -9.48 0.86 11.11
C ILE A 36 -8.23 1.77 11.07
N ALA A 37 -8.35 3.01 10.59
CA ALA A 37 -7.22 3.89 10.31
C ALA A 37 -6.25 4.04 11.50
N SER A 38 -6.79 4.19 12.71
CA SER A 38 -5.99 4.34 13.94
C SER A 38 -5.15 3.09 14.23
N GLU A 39 -5.76 1.91 14.27
CA GLU A 39 -5.08 0.63 14.52
C GLU A 39 -4.15 0.23 13.36
N PHE A 40 -4.53 0.54 12.12
CA PHE A 40 -3.65 0.38 10.97
C PHE A 40 -2.39 1.22 11.16
N SER A 41 -2.56 2.51 11.48
CA SER A 41 -1.46 3.44 11.70
C SER A 41 -0.53 2.98 12.83
N SER A 42 -1.10 2.51 13.96
CA SER A 42 -0.38 2.05 15.14
C SER A 42 0.37 0.72 14.95
N THR A 43 0.15 0.01 13.84
CA THR A 43 0.80 -1.28 13.56
C THR A 43 1.66 -1.26 12.32
N ARG A 44 1.79 -0.11 11.65
CA ARG A 44 2.50 0.07 10.37
C ARG A 44 3.46 1.26 10.43
N HIS A 45 4.35 1.25 11.41
CA HIS A 45 5.32 2.35 11.60
C HIS A 45 6.59 2.19 10.77
N SER A 46 7.12 0.97 10.68
CA SER A 46 8.42 0.74 10.03
C SER A 46 8.29 0.84 8.50
N PRO A 47 9.03 1.75 7.84
CA PRO A 47 9.16 1.76 6.40
C PRO A 47 9.85 0.48 5.90
N TRP A 48 9.53 0.07 4.69
CA TRP A 48 10.23 -1.05 4.05
C TRP A 48 11.57 -0.57 3.48
N PRO A 49 12.70 -1.27 3.74
CA PRO A 49 14.03 -0.82 3.31
C PRO A 49 14.16 -0.58 1.80
N SER A 50 13.53 -1.41 0.97
CA SER A 50 13.55 -1.25 -0.48
C SER A 50 12.89 0.04 -0.96
N VAL A 51 11.84 0.48 -0.26
CA VAL A 51 11.15 1.75 -0.58
C VAL A 51 12.02 2.93 -0.17
N LEU A 52 12.65 2.89 1.01
CA LEU A 52 13.57 3.94 1.43
C LEU A 52 14.75 4.07 0.47
N LYS A 53 15.37 2.96 0.08
CA LYS A 53 16.44 2.95 -0.91
C LYS A 53 16.02 3.60 -2.24
N PHE A 54 14.78 3.37 -2.67
CA PHE A 54 14.26 4.02 -3.88
C PHE A 54 14.09 5.54 -3.71
N ILE A 55 13.55 6.00 -2.58
CA ILE A 55 13.41 7.43 -2.26
C ILE A 55 14.79 8.09 -2.18
N GLU A 56 15.72 7.49 -1.45
CA GLU A 56 17.08 8.01 -1.21
C GLU A 56 17.93 8.06 -2.49
N ALA A 57 17.63 7.22 -3.48
CA ALA A 57 18.28 7.22 -4.78
C ALA A 57 17.79 8.35 -5.71
N GLN A 58 16.72 9.06 -5.35
CA GLN A 58 16.20 10.14 -6.19
C GLN A 58 17.13 11.36 -6.17
N PRO A 59 17.33 12.04 -7.31
CA PRO A 59 18.09 13.28 -7.36
C PRO A 59 17.55 14.34 -6.39
N LEU A 60 18.44 15.15 -5.81
CA LEU A 60 18.01 16.32 -5.04
C LEU A 60 17.11 17.23 -5.89
N ASN A 61 16.14 17.88 -5.24
CA ASN A 61 15.11 18.71 -5.87
C ASN A 61 14.11 17.95 -6.76
N SER A 62 14.13 16.61 -6.75
CA SER A 62 13.04 15.84 -7.36
C SER A 62 11.72 16.11 -6.64
N LEU A 63 10.62 16.07 -7.39
CA LEU A 63 9.24 16.13 -6.94
C LEU A 63 8.63 14.72 -7.02
N GLY A 64 8.27 14.18 -5.87
CA GLY A 64 7.66 12.86 -5.74
C GLY A 64 6.15 12.91 -5.51
N ALA A 65 5.47 11.80 -5.76
CA ALA A 65 4.11 11.55 -5.29
C ALA A 65 4.06 10.25 -4.47
N ASP A 66 3.40 10.25 -3.32
CA ASP A 66 3.06 9.02 -2.57
C ASP A 66 1.55 8.80 -2.69
N VAL A 67 1.16 7.93 -3.63
CA VAL A 67 -0.22 7.71 -4.04
C VAL A 67 -0.79 6.50 -3.30
N GLY A 68 -1.77 6.77 -2.43
CA GLY A 68 -2.21 5.84 -1.39
C GLY A 68 -1.20 5.78 -0.25
N CYS A 69 -0.82 6.96 0.27
CA CYS A 69 0.28 7.09 1.24
C CYS A 69 -0.02 6.44 2.62
N GLY A 70 -1.26 6.02 2.86
CA GLY A 70 -1.70 5.40 4.10
C GLY A 70 -1.49 6.34 5.28
N ASN A 71 -0.76 5.88 6.29
CA ASN A 71 -0.44 6.72 7.44
C ASN A 71 0.73 7.71 7.18
N GLY A 72 1.27 7.80 5.97
CA GLY A 72 2.36 8.72 5.64
C GLY A 72 3.73 8.32 6.20
N LYS A 73 3.96 7.02 6.46
CA LYS A 73 5.24 6.54 6.99
C LYS A 73 6.43 6.85 6.06
N TYR A 74 6.21 6.85 4.74
CA TYR A 74 7.28 7.15 3.77
C TYR A 74 7.57 8.65 3.70
N LEU A 75 6.55 9.51 3.80
CA LEU A 75 6.72 10.96 3.98
C LEU A 75 7.55 11.27 5.23
N THR A 76 7.20 10.65 6.36
CA THR A 76 7.91 10.79 7.63
C THR A 76 9.37 10.35 7.52
N ALA A 77 9.62 9.21 6.88
CA ALA A 77 10.97 8.68 6.71
C ALA A 77 11.82 9.55 5.76
N SER A 78 11.24 9.97 4.63
CA SER A 78 11.87 10.88 3.67
C SER A 78 12.25 12.20 4.34
N SER A 79 11.31 12.83 5.05
CA SER A 79 11.56 14.08 5.78
C SER A 79 12.72 13.96 6.78
N LYS A 80 12.75 12.87 7.56
CA LYS A 80 13.85 12.60 8.50
C LYS A 80 15.20 12.44 7.79
N TYR A 81 15.23 11.68 6.69
CA TYR A 81 16.45 11.44 5.91
C TYR A 81 17.04 12.75 5.34
N TYR A 82 16.20 13.60 4.74
CA TYR A 82 16.66 14.87 4.17
C TYR A 82 17.03 15.91 5.22
N ALA A 83 16.38 15.89 6.39
CA ALA A 83 16.76 16.74 7.52
C ALA A 83 18.17 16.42 8.05
N THR A 84 18.57 15.14 8.10
CA THR A 84 19.91 14.75 8.56
C THR A 84 21.00 15.09 7.54
N MET A 85 20.74 14.92 6.23
CA MET A 85 21.67 15.34 5.17
C MET A 85 22.00 16.84 5.20
N LYS A 86 21.03 17.69 5.58
CA LYS A 86 21.24 19.14 5.73
C LYS A 86 22.22 19.47 6.85
N ALA A 87 22.17 18.74 7.97
CA ALA A 87 23.09 18.93 9.09
C ALA A 87 24.54 18.63 8.68
N SER A 88 24.75 17.67 7.77
CA SER A 88 26.09 17.28 7.29
C SER A 88 26.72 18.26 6.30
N THR A 89 25.92 19.05 5.58
CA THR A 89 26.40 19.92 4.48
C THR A 89 26.65 21.37 4.90
N SER A 90 26.32 21.76 6.14
CA SER A 90 26.30 23.15 6.61
C SER A 90 27.69 23.81 6.84
N SER A 91 28.78 23.24 6.32
CA SER A 91 30.14 23.78 6.48
C SER A 91 30.59 24.77 5.40
N THR A 92 29.71 25.25 4.51
CA THR A 92 30.06 26.29 3.53
C THR A 92 29.25 27.56 3.74
N SER A 93 29.89 28.53 4.38
CA SER A 93 29.42 29.88 4.60
C SER A 93 29.37 30.66 3.28
N VAL A 94 28.28 30.56 2.53
CA VAL A 94 27.91 31.58 1.54
C VAL A 94 26.45 31.93 1.73
N GLN A 95 26.24 33.05 2.40
CA GLN A 95 24.95 33.58 2.81
C GLN A 95 24.21 34.19 1.61
N CYS A 96 23.65 33.35 0.73
CA CYS A 96 22.70 33.82 -0.28
C CYS A 96 21.35 34.10 0.39
N LYS A 97 21.01 35.39 0.55
CA LYS A 97 19.71 35.88 1.03
C LYS A 97 18.59 35.77 -0.02
N SER A 98 18.60 34.72 -0.85
CA SER A 98 17.47 34.43 -1.74
C SER A 98 16.40 33.70 -0.95
N ILE A 99 15.21 34.30 -0.89
CA ILE A 99 14.00 33.76 -0.27
C ILE A 99 13.76 32.34 -0.78
N VAL A 100 13.54 31.41 0.15
CA VAL A 100 13.59 29.95 -0.02
C VAL A 100 15.01 29.45 -0.32
N ALA A 101 15.85 29.40 0.72
CA ALA A 101 16.98 28.47 0.72
C ALA A 101 16.41 27.11 0.32
N THR A 102 16.73 26.65 -0.90
CA THR A 102 16.32 25.35 -1.41
C THR A 102 16.89 24.31 -0.45
N SER A 103 16.08 23.94 0.52
CA SER A 103 16.36 22.84 1.42
C SER A 103 16.72 21.65 0.53
N ASN A 104 17.78 20.91 0.86
CA ASN A 104 18.07 19.60 0.27
C ASN A 104 16.93 18.65 0.63
N PHE A 105 15.74 18.86 0.08
CA PHE A 105 14.50 18.18 0.39
C PHE A 105 13.83 17.79 -0.92
N ILE A 106 13.32 16.58 -0.95
CA ILE A 106 12.50 16.07 -2.02
C ILE A 106 11.05 16.25 -1.57
N PRO A 107 10.32 17.25 -2.09
CA PRO A 107 8.88 17.36 -1.84
C PRO A 107 8.18 16.11 -2.37
N ILE A 108 7.31 15.53 -1.54
CA ILE A 108 6.48 14.39 -1.92
C ILE A 108 5.02 14.80 -1.69
N ALA A 109 4.25 14.90 -2.78
CA ALA A 109 2.82 15.12 -2.71
C ALA A 109 2.13 13.85 -2.23
N ALA A 110 1.43 13.94 -1.09
CA ALA A 110 0.71 12.81 -0.52
C ALA A 110 -0.72 12.77 -1.07
N MET A 111 -1.18 11.58 -1.45
CA MET A 111 -2.60 11.34 -1.74
C MET A 111 -3.08 10.11 -0.98
N GLU A 112 -4.23 10.21 -0.32
CA GLU A 112 -4.84 9.12 0.42
C GLU A 112 -6.34 9.12 0.20
N ARG A 113 -6.93 7.95 -0.06
CA ARG A 113 -8.37 7.87 -0.31
C ARG A 113 -9.19 7.96 0.98
N SER A 114 -8.69 7.39 2.08
CA SER A 114 -9.34 7.40 3.38
C SER A 114 -9.20 8.75 4.07
N PRO A 115 -10.30 9.49 4.36
CA PRO A 115 -10.22 10.73 5.12
C PRO A 115 -9.57 10.54 6.50
N LYS A 116 -9.75 9.37 7.14
CA LYS A 116 -9.17 9.08 8.45
C LYS A 116 -7.67 8.81 8.40
N LEU A 117 -7.16 8.18 7.35
CA LEU A 117 -5.72 8.07 7.14
C LEU A 117 -5.11 9.41 6.73
N ALA A 118 -5.80 10.19 5.88
CA ALA A 118 -5.39 11.54 5.51
C ALA A 118 -5.28 12.46 6.75
N GLU A 119 -6.25 12.40 7.67
CA GLU A 119 -6.20 13.12 8.95
C GLU A 119 -4.94 12.79 9.77
N ILE A 120 -4.52 11.52 9.79
CA ILE A 120 -3.28 11.10 10.45
C ILE A 120 -2.05 11.68 9.76
N VAL A 121 -2.03 11.71 8.43
CA VAL A 121 -0.93 12.31 7.65
C VAL A 121 -0.83 13.81 7.92
N TYR A 122 -1.96 14.52 7.92
CA TYR A 122 -2.03 15.93 8.26
C TYR A 122 -1.51 16.22 9.67
N ASN A 123 -1.94 15.44 10.66
CA ASN A 123 -1.48 15.56 12.04
C ASN A 123 0.02 15.25 12.23
N ARG A 124 0.66 14.60 11.26
CA ARG A 124 2.13 14.40 11.23
C ARG A 124 2.88 15.57 10.58
N GLY A 125 2.18 16.62 10.14
CA GLY A 125 2.77 17.82 9.56
C GLY A 125 2.98 17.77 8.05
N PHE A 126 2.22 16.93 7.34
CA PHE A 126 2.29 16.82 5.88
C PHE A 126 0.98 17.25 5.23
N ASP A 127 1.08 17.97 4.10
CA ASP A 127 -0.08 18.18 3.24
C ASP A 127 -0.49 16.87 2.56
N VAL A 128 -1.79 16.63 2.45
CA VAL A 128 -2.35 15.42 1.83
C VAL A 128 -3.65 15.76 1.10
N VAL A 129 -3.78 15.21 -0.10
CA VAL A 129 -5.00 15.31 -0.89
C VAL A 129 -5.83 14.04 -0.69
N ILE A 130 -7.13 14.22 -0.44
CA ILE A 130 -8.06 13.10 -0.49
C ILE A 130 -8.43 12.85 -1.96
N GLY A 131 -8.13 11.67 -2.48
CA GLY A 131 -8.31 11.38 -3.91
C GLY A 131 -8.37 9.90 -4.26
N ASP A 132 -8.85 9.61 -5.49
CA ASP A 132 -8.95 8.27 -6.04
C ASP A 132 -7.79 8.02 -7.02
N ILE A 133 -7.12 6.87 -6.89
CA ILE A 133 -6.01 6.49 -7.77
C ILE A 133 -6.44 6.32 -9.25
N LEU A 134 -7.72 6.10 -9.51
CA LEU A 134 -8.26 6.03 -10.86
C LEU A 134 -8.44 7.41 -11.51
N ARG A 135 -8.34 8.49 -10.72
CA ARG A 135 -8.43 9.88 -11.18
C ARG A 135 -7.54 10.76 -10.32
N ILE A 136 -6.24 10.68 -10.52
CA ILE A 136 -5.26 11.38 -9.69
C ILE A 136 -5.37 12.89 -9.99
N PRO A 137 -5.65 13.75 -8.99
CA PRO A 137 -5.94 15.18 -9.18
C PRO A 137 -4.65 16.02 -9.34
N TYR A 138 -3.68 15.50 -10.08
CA TYR A 138 -2.44 16.20 -10.43
C TYR A 138 -2.30 16.31 -11.96
N CYS A 139 -1.67 17.40 -12.40
CA CYS A 139 -1.34 17.59 -13.80
C CYS A 139 -0.42 16.47 -14.30
N SER A 140 -0.55 16.13 -15.58
CA SER A 140 0.33 15.17 -16.25
C SER A 140 1.78 15.66 -16.27
N GLU A 141 2.72 14.72 -16.31
CA GLU A 141 4.15 14.99 -16.54
C GLU A 141 4.80 15.96 -15.54
N ARG A 142 4.40 15.92 -14.27
CA ARG A 142 4.92 16.83 -13.24
C ARG A 142 5.87 16.19 -12.24
N PHE A 143 5.72 14.89 -11.98
CA PHE A 143 6.50 14.21 -10.96
C PHE A 143 7.72 13.53 -11.56
N ASP A 144 8.84 13.61 -10.86
CA ASP A 144 10.07 12.89 -11.19
C ASP A 144 9.97 11.42 -10.77
N PHE A 145 9.20 11.13 -9.71
CA PHE A 145 8.91 9.78 -9.29
C PHE A 145 7.55 9.62 -8.59
N PHE A 146 7.06 8.39 -8.49
CA PHE A 146 5.93 8.06 -7.60
C PHE A 146 6.20 6.81 -6.74
N LEU A 147 5.50 6.74 -5.62
CA LEU A 147 5.31 5.54 -4.80
C LEU A 147 3.84 5.11 -4.90
N CYS A 148 3.62 3.81 -5.05
CA CYS A 148 2.31 3.18 -4.96
C CYS A 148 2.47 1.83 -4.23
N ILE A 149 2.40 1.87 -2.91
CA ILE A 149 2.81 0.75 -2.05
C ILE A 149 1.59 0.12 -1.39
N ALA A 150 1.30 -1.12 -1.76
CA ALA A 150 0.19 -1.92 -1.27
C ALA A 150 -1.19 -1.25 -1.52
N VAL A 151 -1.37 -0.67 -2.71
CA VAL A 151 -2.61 0.08 -3.07
C VAL A 151 -3.39 -0.62 -4.19
N ILE A 152 -2.78 -0.85 -5.36
CA ILE A 152 -3.53 -1.32 -6.54
C ILE A 152 -4.21 -2.68 -6.37
N HIS A 153 -3.78 -3.51 -5.41
CA HIS A 153 -4.46 -4.77 -5.11
C HIS A 153 -5.81 -4.60 -4.40
N HIS A 154 -6.14 -3.38 -3.97
CA HIS A 154 -7.46 -3.04 -3.48
C HIS A 154 -8.50 -2.86 -4.59
N LEU A 155 -8.05 -2.66 -5.84
CA LEU A 155 -8.93 -2.55 -7.00
C LEU A 155 -9.36 -3.95 -7.46
N SER A 156 -10.66 -4.17 -7.52
CA SER A 156 -11.30 -5.48 -7.63
C SER A 156 -11.18 -6.10 -9.02
N THR A 157 -10.94 -5.30 -10.07
CA THR A 157 -10.85 -5.79 -11.45
C THR A 157 -9.51 -5.47 -12.09
N MET A 158 -9.11 -6.31 -13.05
CA MET A 158 -7.90 -6.08 -13.84
C MET A 158 -7.98 -4.77 -14.62
N ALA A 159 -9.14 -4.43 -15.18
CA ALA A 159 -9.34 -3.19 -15.92
C ALA A 159 -9.06 -1.96 -15.06
N ARG A 160 -9.60 -1.91 -13.83
CA ARG A 160 -9.36 -0.80 -12.89
C ARG A 160 -7.90 -0.75 -12.44
N ARG A 161 -7.24 -1.89 -12.24
CA ARG A 161 -5.80 -1.93 -11.96
C ARG A 161 -4.97 -1.34 -13.10
N ILE A 162 -5.31 -1.63 -14.35
CA ILE A 162 -4.64 -1.05 -15.53
C ILE A 162 -4.88 0.46 -15.59
N GLU A 163 -6.12 0.91 -15.35
CA GLU A 163 -6.46 2.33 -15.30
C GLU A 163 -5.66 3.10 -14.23
N ALA A 164 -5.52 2.55 -13.02
CA ALA A 164 -4.67 3.11 -11.99
C ALA A 164 -3.19 3.20 -12.41
N VAL A 165 -2.66 2.18 -13.07
CA VAL A 165 -1.28 2.21 -13.61
C VAL A 165 -1.12 3.27 -14.69
N ASN A 166 -2.14 3.47 -15.54
CA ASN A 166 -2.13 4.53 -16.54
C ASN A 166 -2.15 5.92 -15.89
N GLU A 167 -2.94 6.13 -14.83
CA GLU A 167 -2.94 7.40 -14.09
C GLU A 167 -1.60 7.68 -13.40
N LEU A 168 -0.99 6.66 -12.79
CA LEU A 168 0.35 6.77 -12.20
C LEU A 168 1.40 7.12 -13.27
N ALA A 169 1.33 6.51 -14.45
CA ALA A 169 2.21 6.82 -15.56
C ALA A 169 1.97 8.24 -16.10
N ARG A 170 0.71 8.68 -16.19
CA ARG A 170 0.32 10.00 -16.69
C ARG A 170 0.95 11.14 -15.87
N ILE A 171 1.01 11.01 -14.56
CA ILE A 171 1.56 12.06 -13.68
C ILE A 171 3.10 12.15 -13.72
N LEU A 172 3.79 11.10 -14.20
CA LEU A 172 5.25 11.10 -14.33
C LEU A 172 5.72 11.88 -15.55
N ARG A 173 6.81 12.63 -15.39
CA ARG A 173 7.56 13.18 -16.52
C ARG A 173 8.15 12.05 -17.37
N VAL A 174 8.47 12.35 -18.63
CA VAL A 174 9.29 11.46 -19.46
C VAL A 174 10.63 11.17 -18.76
N GLY A 175 10.97 9.89 -18.60
CA GLY A 175 12.16 9.44 -17.86
C GLY A 175 12.00 9.41 -16.34
N GLY A 176 10.83 9.77 -15.80
CA GLY A 176 10.50 9.60 -14.39
C GLY A 176 10.39 8.14 -13.98
N GLN A 177 10.47 7.86 -12.68
CA GLN A 177 10.52 6.50 -12.13
C GLN A 177 9.32 6.20 -11.24
N GLY A 178 8.67 5.05 -11.45
CA GLY A 178 7.58 4.58 -10.58
C GLY A 178 8.02 3.39 -9.74
N LEU A 179 7.65 3.38 -8.45
CA LEU A 179 7.74 2.19 -7.60
C LEU A 179 6.34 1.70 -7.22
N ILE A 180 5.97 0.53 -7.74
CA ILE A 180 4.78 -0.21 -7.35
C ILE A 180 5.20 -1.42 -6.54
N GLN A 181 4.64 -1.59 -5.34
CA GLN A 181 4.77 -2.84 -4.58
C GLN A 181 3.39 -3.35 -4.20
N VAL A 182 3.14 -4.63 -4.39
CA VAL A 182 1.90 -5.31 -4.03
C VAL A 182 2.20 -6.51 -3.14
N TRP A 183 1.18 -7.03 -2.46
CA TRP A 183 1.34 -8.27 -1.72
C TRP A 183 1.60 -9.41 -2.72
N ALA A 184 2.68 -10.15 -2.49
CA ALA A 184 2.96 -11.37 -3.26
C ALA A 184 1.92 -12.44 -2.90
N LYS A 185 1.48 -13.23 -3.86
CA LYS A 185 0.63 -14.40 -3.57
C LYS A 185 1.48 -15.50 -2.95
N GLU A 186 2.60 -15.81 -3.60
CA GLU A 186 3.58 -16.79 -3.16
C GLU A 186 4.33 -16.26 -1.93
N GLN A 187 4.33 -17.05 -0.85
CA GLN A 187 4.96 -16.68 0.43
C GLN A 187 6.26 -17.45 0.71
N HIS A 188 6.80 -18.19 -0.25
CA HIS A 188 8.05 -18.90 -0.08
C HIS A 188 9.23 -18.05 -0.57
N GLY A 189 10.36 -18.13 0.14
CA GLY A 189 11.63 -17.60 -0.34
C GLY A 189 12.18 -18.37 -1.54
N ILE A 190 13.39 -18.04 -1.96
CA ILE A 190 14.11 -18.75 -3.04
C ILE A 190 14.29 -20.23 -2.66
N SER A 191 14.56 -20.50 -1.37
CA SER A 191 14.43 -21.85 -0.82
C SER A 191 12.99 -22.04 -0.34
N LYS A 192 12.34 -23.12 -0.79
CA LYS A 192 11.00 -23.52 -0.27
C LYS A 192 11.00 -23.73 1.24
N SER A 193 12.15 -23.93 1.86
CA SER A 193 12.33 -24.08 3.31
C SER A 193 12.27 -22.77 4.11
N GLU A 194 12.36 -21.61 3.46
CA GLU A 194 12.30 -20.31 4.16
C GLU A 194 10.95 -19.64 3.91
N PRO A 195 10.03 -19.63 4.91
CA PRO A 195 8.78 -18.88 4.77
C PRO A 195 9.07 -17.38 4.76
N SER A 196 8.21 -16.61 4.09
CA SER A 196 8.29 -15.15 4.11
C SER A 196 8.10 -14.60 5.52
N TYR A 197 8.52 -13.35 5.72
CA TYR A 197 8.27 -12.60 6.95
C TYR A 197 6.77 -12.60 7.35
N TYR A 198 5.86 -12.63 6.37
CA TYR A 198 4.42 -12.63 6.60
C TYR A 198 3.92 -13.94 7.26
N VAL A 199 4.40 -15.10 6.79
CA VAL A 199 4.01 -16.42 7.32
C VAL A 199 4.72 -16.73 8.64
N ASN A 200 6.01 -16.36 8.77
CA ASN A 200 6.81 -16.63 9.96
C ASN A 200 6.26 -16.01 11.26
N ARG A 201 5.40 -14.98 11.15
CA ARG A 201 4.80 -14.34 12.33
C ARG A 201 3.95 -15.32 13.15
N LYS A 202 3.38 -16.37 12.55
CA LYS A 202 2.54 -17.35 13.26
C LYS A 202 3.26 -18.61 13.71
N THR A 203 4.26 -19.12 12.98
CA THR A 203 5.06 -20.26 13.46
C THR A 203 5.73 -19.96 14.80
N LYS A 204 5.99 -18.67 15.10
CA LYS A 204 6.48 -18.24 16.41
C LYS A 204 5.41 -18.12 17.51
N THR A 205 4.13 -18.22 17.20
CA THR A 205 3.03 -17.93 18.15
C THR A 205 2.00 -19.06 18.32
N MET A 206 2.01 -20.11 17.49
CA MET A 206 1.06 -21.22 17.62
C MET A 206 1.79 -22.57 17.59
N CYS A 207 2.23 -23.03 18.76
CA CYS A 207 2.05 -24.44 19.09
C CYS A 207 0.62 -24.55 19.64
N ASN A 208 -0.20 -25.46 19.10
CA ASN A 208 -1.54 -25.84 19.57
C ASN A 208 -2.73 -25.03 19.00
N VAL A 209 -3.10 -25.28 17.74
CA VAL A 209 -4.51 -25.26 17.32
C VAL A 209 -4.71 -26.39 16.29
N ASP A 210 -5.73 -27.23 16.50
CA ASP A 210 -6.05 -28.43 15.73
C ASP A 210 -6.19 -28.19 14.21
N ASP A 211 -5.41 -28.94 13.42
CA ASP A 211 -5.41 -29.00 11.96
C ASP A 211 -6.59 -29.81 11.40
N SER A 212 -7.82 -29.56 11.87
CA SER A 212 -8.99 -30.20 11.24
C SER A 212 -9.30 -29.55 9.87
N PRO A 213 -9.54 -30.34 8.81
CA PRO A 213 -9.76 -29.83 7.45
C PRO A 213 -11.03 -28.99 7.28
N GLU A 214 -11.89 -28.85 8.28
CA GLU A 214 -13.13 -28.06 8.17
C GLU A 214 -12.93 -26.57 8.50
N SER A 215 -11.72 -26.16 8.89
CA SER A 215 -11.34 -24.75 9.03
C SER A 215 -11.05 -24.05 7.68
N LEU A 216 -11.29 -24.73 6.55
CA LEU A 216 -11.09 -24.22 5.19
C LEU A 216 -11.75 -22.85 5.01
N SER A 217 -10.98 -21.92 4.42
CA SER A 217 -11.35 -20.54 4.08
C SER A 217 -12.87 -20.36 3.87
N LYS A 218 -13.54 -19.70 4.81
CA LYS A 218 -14.97 -19.38 4.68
C LYS A 218 -15.19 -18.57 3.41
N ILE A 219 -16.22 -18.89 2.64
CA ILE A 219 -16.61 -18.11 1.46
C ILE A 219 -17.71 -17.14 1.87
N VAL A 220 -17.62 -15.90 1.42
CA VAL A 220 -18.58 -14.83 1.69
C VAL A 220 -19.10 -14.29 0.37
N GLU A 221 -20.42 -14.16 0.23
CA GLU A 221 -21.02 -13.35 -0.82
C GLU A 221 -20.79 -11.87 -0.47
N ALA A 222 -19.80 -11.26 -1.12
CA ALA A 222 -19.37 -9.90 -0.78
C ALA A 222 -20.34 -8.85 -1.36
N VAL A 223 -20.72 -9.07 -2.62
CA VAL A 223 -21.77 -8.32 -3.34
C VAL A 223 -22.60 -9.35 -4.12
N PRO A 224 -23.84 -9.04 -4.53
CA PRO A 224 -24.73 -10.01 -5.17
C PRO A 224 -24.04 -10.76 -6.32
N GLY A 225 -24.02 -12.09 -6.23
CA GLY A 225 -23.41 -12.97 -7.23
C GLY A 225 -21.87 -13.04 -7.21
N THR A 226 -21.20 -12.41 -6.23
CA THR A 226 -19.73 -12.45 -6.09
C THR A 226 -19.31 -13.04 -4.75
N TYR A 227 -18.68 -14.20 -4.85
CA TYR A 227 -18.26 -14.99 -3.70
C TYR A 227 -16.74 -14.94 -3.57
N LEU A 228 -16.24 -14.45 -2.44
CA LEU A 228 -14.82 -14.32 -2.15
C LEU A 228 -14.41 -15.18 -0.95
N HIS A 229 -13.21 -15.75 -1.01
CA HIS A 229 -12.63 -16.48 0.11
C HIS A 229 -12.18 -15.50 1.21
N LEU A 230 -12.44 -15.87 2.46
CA LEU A 230 -11.90 -15.19 3.62
C LEU A 230 -10.53 -15.77 3.95
N HIS A 231 -9.51 -14.94 3.85
CA HIS A 231 -8.14 -15.31 4.19
C HIS A 231 -7.97 -15.57 5.68
N VAL A 232 -7.08 -16.50 6.03
CA VAL A 232 -6.67 -16.74 7.41
C VAL A 232 -5.35 -16.01 7.66
N ASN A 233 -5.37 -14.91 8.40
CA ASN A 233 -4.17 -14.11 8.63
C ASN A 233 -2.96 -14.94 9.10
N GLY A 234 -1.81 -14.73 8.46
CA GLY A 234 -0.56 -15.45 8.75
C GLY A 234 -0.45 -16.83 8.10
N THR A 235 -1.38 -17.22 7.22
CA THR A 235 -1.21 -18.35 6.30
C THR A 235 -0.89 -17.85 4.89
N GLU A 236 -0.58 -18.76 3.98
CA GLU A 236 -0.41 -18.41 2.56
C GLU A 236 -1.72 -18.01 1.89
N PHE A 237 -1.62 -17.13 0.89
CA PHE A 237 -2.76 -16.73 0.07
C PHE A 237 -3.14 -17.85 -0.91
N GLN A 238 -4.24 -18.53 -0.62
CA GLN A 238 -4.75 -19.64 -1.45
C GLN A 238 -5.39 -19.17 -2.77
N ASN A 239 -5.92 -17.94 -2.79
CA ASN A 239 -6.60 -17.34 -3.93
C ASN A 239 -5.89 -16.04 -4.34
N THR A 240 -6.09 -15.64 -5.59
CA THR A 240 -5.63 -14.32 -6.05
C THR A 240 -6.54 -13.21 -5.51
N ASP A 241 -7.85 -13.44 -5.56
CA ASP A 241 -8.86 -12.51 -5.06
C ASP A 241 -9.50 -13.07 -3.79
N MET A 242 -9.41 -12.31 -2.70
CA MET A 242 -9.87 -12.73 -1.37
C MET A 242 -10.09 -11.53 -0.45
N LEU A 243 -10.91 -11.73 0.58
CA LEU A 243 -11.07 -10.80 1.68
C LEU A 243 -10.06 -11.11 2.78
N VAL A 244 -9.33 -10.10 3.24
CA VAL A 244 -8.38 -10.24 4.35
C VAL A 244 -9.04 -9.67 5.62
N PRO A 245 -9.40 -10.52 6.61
CA PRO A 245 -10.09 -10.04 7.79
C PRO A 245 -9.18 -9.15 8.63
N TRP A 246 -9.73 -8.02 9.07
CA TRP A 246 -9.12 -7.21 10.12
C TRP A 246 -9.85 -7.43 11.43
N LYS A 247 -9.11 -7.49 12.54
CA LYS A 247 -9.69 -7.52 13.89
C LYS A 247 -9.24 -6.28 14.63
N LYS A 248 -10.20 -5.43 15.01
CA LYS A 248 -9.94 -4.37 15.99
C LYS A 248 -9.53 -5.03 17.30
N LYS A 249 -8.40 -4.62 17.89
CA LYS A 249 -8.06 -5.09 19.24
C LYS A 249 -9.13 -4.53 20.18
N THR A 250 -9.98 -5.39 20.74
CA THR A 250 -10.80 -5.01 21.87
C THR A 250 -9.87 -4.75 23.04
N HIS A 251 -9.80 -3.51 23.50
CA HIS A 251 -9.18 -3.21 24.78
C HIS A 251 -9.98 -3.96 25.85
N LYS A 252 -9.37 -4.94 26.51
CA LYS A 252 -9.92 -5.42 27.78
C LYS A 252 -9.91 -4.20 28.70
N VAL A 253 -11.08 -3.73 29.09
CA VAL A 253 -11.22 -2.79 30.19
C VAL A 253 -10.65 -3.53 31.40
N THR A 254 -9.41 -3.21 31.77
CA THR A 254 -8.91 -3.55 33.10
C THR A 254 -9.73 -2.72 34.06
N ASP A 255 -10.70 -3.36 34.70
CA ASP A 255 -11.39 -2.82 35.86
C ASP A 255 -10.32 -2.46 36.90
N GLN A 256 -9.98 -1.18 36.96
CA GLN A 256 -9.29 -0.62 38.11
C GLN A 256 -10.37 -0.39 39.17
N VAL A 257 -10.40 -1.30 40.14
CA VAL A 257 -10.98 -1.04 41.47
C VAL A 257 -9.91 -0.39 42.32
#